data_AF-A0A955FSW2-F1
#
_entry.id   AF-A0A955FSW2-F1
#
_cell.length_a   1.000
_cell.length_b   1.000
_cell.length_c   1.000
_cell.angle_alpha   90.00
_cell.angle_beta   90.00
_cell.angle_gamma   90.00
#
_symmetry.space_group_name_H-M   'P 1'
#
loop_
_entity.id
_entity.type
_entity.pdbx_description
1 polymer ?
#
loop_
_entity_poly.entity_id
_entity_poly.type
_entity_poly.pdbx_seq_one_letter_code
_entity_poly.pdbx_strand_id
1 'polypeptide(L)'
;VRSQKVDIRPYLEKLDKIRAEHDNMLLSLLMQDYITFVANLATQTNIMDKTFYVVVPFFAKADVQRAITQSKNFFSGLTHIFGKNSQEHVVVNEKDLEDAKVELRNRIQAVLGGLQQCGVQGVPLATQELIELYYDFYNPDTATRQQLKNFDDIGVSVITKGDGQAPQPHLEKELK
;
A
#
# COMPACT_ATOMS: atom_id res chain seq x y z
N VAL A 1 2.89 -14.08 -4.91
CA VAL A 1 3.96 -14.59 -4.04
C VAL A 1 5.25 -13.92 -4.46
N ARG A 2 5.97 -13.30 -3.53
CA ARG A 2 7.27 -12.68 -3.79
C ARG A 2 8.36 -13.54 -3.18
N SER A 3 9.45 -13.74 -3.90
CA SER A 3 10.63 -14.46 -3.43
C SER A 3 11.85 -13.58 -3.63
N GLN A 4 12.61 -13.33 -2.58
CA GLN A 4 13.82 -12.50 -2.61
C GLN A 4 14.98 -13.23 -1.94
N LYS A 5 16.21 -12.96 -2.37
CA LYS A 5 17.39 -13.53 -1.71
C LYS A 5 17.54 -12.92 -0.33
N VAL A 6 17.78 -13.75 0.69
CA VAL A 6 18.00 -13.25 2.05
C VAL A 6 19.28 -12.42 2.09
N ASP A 7 19.17 -11.22 2.64
CA ASP A 7 20.33 -10.39 2.93
C ASP A 7 20.89 -10.72 4.33
N ILE A 8 22.01 -11.44 4.35
CA ILE A 8 22.70 -11.81 5.59
C ILE A 8 23.71 -10.76 6.07
N ARG A 9 23.95 -9.67 5.31
CA ARG A 9 24.93 -8.65 5.68
C ARG A 9 24.70 -8.06 7.08
N PRO A 10 23.48 -7.71 7.50
CA PRO A 10 23.24 -7.18 8.84
C PRO A 10 23.63 -8.18 9.95
N TYR A 11 23.47 -9.48 9.68
CA TYR A 11 23.88 -10.52 10.62
C TYR A 11 25.40 -10.64 10.69
N LEU A 12 26.10 -10.62 9.55
CA LEU A 12 27.56 -10.63 9.51
C LEU A 12 28.15 -9.39 10.18
N GLU A 13 27.59 -8.20 9.95
CA GLU A 13 28.00 -6.96 10.62
C GLU A 13 27.81 -7.03 12.13
N LYS A 14 26.73 -7.66 12.61
CA LYS A 14 26.52 -7.91 14.04
C LYS A 14 27.59 -8.82 14.62
N LEU A 15 27.95 -9.90 13.91
CA LEU A 15 29.03 -10.79 14.34
C LEU A 15 30.38 -10.10 14.35
N ASP A 16 30.63 -9.22 13.36
CA ASP A 16 31.86 -8.41 13.26
C ASP A 16 32.01 -7.46 14.47
N LYS A 17 30.92 -6.83 14.90
CA LYS A 17 30.89 -6.02 16.12
C LYS A 17 31.21 -6.85 17.36
N ILE A 18 30.58 -8.02 17.51
CA ILE A 18 30.86 -8.92 18.64
C ILE A 18 32.33 -9.38 18.64
N ARG A 19 32.90 -9.67 17.46
CA ARG A 19 34.34 -10.00 17.32
C ARG A 19 35.23 -8.86 17.82
N ALA A 20 34.87 -7.62 17.52
CA ALA A 20 35.63 -6.42 17.92
C ALA A 20 35.53 -6.13 19.43
N GLU A 21 34.47 -6.56 20.09
CA GLU A 21 34.27 -6.42 21.55
C GLU A 21 35.03 -7.47 22.38
N HIS A 22 35.56 -8.53 21.76
CA HIS A 22 36.31 -9.57 22.47
C HIS A 22 37.76 -9.15 22.74
N ASP A 23 38.14 -9.08 24.02
CA ASP A 23 39.52 -8.81 24.45
C ASP A 23 40.49 -9.97 24.16
N ASN A 24 39.98 -11.20 24.05
CA ASN A 24 40.80 -12.39 23.82
C ASN A 24 41.10 -12.57 22.32
N MET A 25 42.36 -12.38 21.95
CA MET A 25 42.83 -12.49 20.56
C MET A 25 42.55 -13.86 19.92
N LEU A 26 42.66 -14.96 20.67
CA LEU A 26 42.37 -16.30 20.14
C LEU A 26 40.88 -16.45 19.79
N LEU A 27 40.00 -15.92 20.64
CA LEU A 27 38.56 -15.97 20.42
C LEU A 27 38.16 -15.06 19.24
N SER A 28 38.82 -13.91 19.11
CA SER A 28 38.64 -13.01 17.97
C SER A 28 39.04 -13.66 16.63
N LEU A 29 40.17 -14.39 16.61
CA LEU A 29 40.59 -15.17 15.43
C LEU A 29 39.57 -16.27 15.09
N LEU A 30 39.09 -17.02 16.09
CA LEU A 30 38.10 -18.07 15.87
C LEU A 30 36.76 -17.50 15.35
N MET A 31 36.36 -16.33 15.85
CA MET A 31 35.19 -15.59 15.38
C MET A 31 35.36 -15.14 13.92
N GLN A 32 36.56 -14.74 13.51
CA GLN A 32 36.84 -14.40 12.11
C GLN A 32 36.64 -15.59 11.17
N ASP A 33 37.15 -16.76 11.57
CA ASP A 33 36.97 -17.99 10.80
C ASP A 33 35.49 -18.39 10.72
N TYR A 34 34.76 -18.25 11.83
CA TYR A 34 33.31 -18.49 11.87
C TYR A 34 32.53 -17.54 10.94
N ILE A 35 32.80 -16.23 10.98
CA ILE A 35 32.17 -15.25 10.09
C ILE A 35 32.42 -15.60 8.62
N THR A 36 33.67 -15.96 8.29
CA THR A 36 34.08 -16.35 6.94
C THR A 36 33.37 -17.64 6.50
N PHE A 37 33.29 -18.63 7.38
CA PHE A 37 32.54 -19.86 7.13
C PHE A 37 31.06 -19.59 6.85
N VAL A 38 30.38 -18.79 7.68
CA VAL A 38 28.96 -18.46 7.51
C VAL A 38 28.73 -17.68 6.21
N ALA A 39 29.60 -16.72 5.88
CA ALA A 39 29.52 -15.96 4.63
C ALA A 39 29.66 -16.88 3.40
N ASN A 40 30.61 -17.81 3.41
CA ASN A 40 30.80 -18.77 2.33
C ASN A 40 29.60 -19.74 2.22
N LEU A 41 29.09 -20.22 3.36
CA LEU A 41 27.93 -21.11 3.37
C LEU A 41 26.68 -20.43 2.79
N ALA A 42 26.41 -19.19 3.20
CA ALA A 42 25.26 -18.42 2.74
C ALA A 42 25.36 -17.92 1.29
N THR A 43 26.57 -17.83 0.74
CA THR A 43 26.75 -17.53 -0.69
C THR A 43 26.57 -18.76 -1.57
N GLN A 44 27.00 -19.93 -1.08
CA GLN A 44 26.80 -21.22 -1.76
C GLN A 44 25.35 -21.68 -1.71
N THR A 45 24.68 -21.47 -0.58
CA THR A 45 23.27 -21.83 -0.42
C THR A 45 22.38 -20.70 -0.91
N ASN A 46 21.46 -21.01 -1.83
CA ASN A 46 20.51 -20.02 -2.34
C ASN A 46 19.33 -19.87 -1.36
N ILE A 47 19.56 -19.18 -0.24
CA ILE A 47 18.53 -18.94 0.77
C ILE A 47 17.60 -17.81 0.31
N MET A 48 16.31 -18.13 0.20
CA MET A 48 15.28 -17.22 -0.25
C MET A 48 14.28 -16.93 0.87
N ASP A 49 13.96 -15.66 1.04
CA ASP A 49 12.81 -15.19 1.80
C ASP A 49 11.57 -15.16 0.89
N LYS A 50 10.43 -15.64 1.39
CA LYS A 50 9.19 -15.74 0.63
C LYS A 50 8.05 -15.07 1.36
N THR A 51 7.50 -14.02 0.76
CA THR A 51 6.36 -13.28 1.28
C THR A 51 5.12 -13.57 0.45
N PHE A 52 4.01 -13.85 1.13
CA PHE A 52 2.72 -14.15 0.52
C PHE A 52 1.78 -12.97 0.74
N TYR A 53 1.15 -12.50 -0.34
CA TYR A 53 0.19 -11.40 -0.31
C TYR A 53 -1.18 -11.91 -0.74
N VAL A 54 -2.22 -11.47 -0.05
CA VAL A 54 -3.62 -11.79 -0.34
C VAL A 54 -4.34 -10.49 -0.69
N VAL A 55 -4.92 -10.44 -1.88
CA VAL A 55 -5.71 -9.28 -2.33
C VAL A 55 -7.18 -9.54 -2.01
N VAL A 56 -7.78 -8.68 -1.20
CA VAL A 56 -9.21 -8.73 -0.87
C VAL A 56 -9.94 -7.77 -1.80
N PRO A 57 -10.70 -8.27 -2.80
CA PRO A 57 -11.43 -7.39 -3.71
C PRO A 57 -12.60 -6.71 -2.99
N PHE A 58 -12.76 -5.41 -3.25
CA PHE A 58 -13.90 -4.63 -2.81
C PHE A 58 -14.50 -3.91 -4.00
N PHE A 59 -15.80 -4.09 -4.20
CA PHE A 59 -16.57 -3.41 -5.22
C PHE A 59 -17.61 -2.58 -4.50
N ALA A 60 -17.50 -1.25 -4.60
CA ALA A 60 -18.51 -0.36 -4.06
C ALA A 60 -19.84 -0.66 -4.76
N LYS A 61 -20.87 -1.01 -3.98
CA LYS A 61 -22.23 -1.12 -4.51
C LYS A 61 -22.65 0.29 -4.89
N ALA A 62 -22.59 0.63 -6.18
CA ALA A 62 -23.27 1.81 -6.67
C ALA A 62 -24.75 1.65 -6.29
N ASP A 63 -25.25 2.52 -5.41
CA ASP A 63 -26.60 2.44 -4.89
C ASP A 63 -27.59 2.21 -6.02
N VAL A 64 -28.22 1.04 -6.03
CA VAL A 64 -29.32 0.74 -6.95
C VAL A 64 -30.44 1.78 -6.80
N GLN A 65 -30.57 2.39 -5.62
CA GLN A 65 -31.45 3.54 -5.39
C GLN A 65 -31.05 4.81 -6.16
N ARG A 66 -29.75 5.07 -6.38
CA ARG A 66 -29.29 6.18 -7.23
C ARG A 66 -29.56 5.91 -8.71
N ALA A 67 -29.44 4.66 -9.16
CA ALA A 67 -29.84 4.26 -10.51
C ALA A 67 -31.36 4.38 -10.74
N ILE A 68 -32.19 4.08 -9.72
CA ILE A 68 -33.65 4.23 -9.78
C ILE A 68 -34.08 5.72 -9.64
N THR A 69 -33.34 6.53 -8.89
CA THR A 69 -33.58 7.99 -8.83
C THR A 69 -33.16 8.65 -10.15
N GLN A 70 -32.07 8.19 -10.76
CA GLN A 70 -31.68 8.59 -12.11
C GLN A 70 -32.74 8.19 -13.14
N SER A 71 -33.34 6.99 -13.08
CA SER A 71 -34.39 6.59 -14.04
C SER A 71 -35.66 7.43 -13.96
N LYS A 72 -36.01 7.97 -12.78
CA LYS A 72 -37.03 9.02 -12.67
C LYS A 72 -36.57 10.37 -13.26
N ASN A 73 -35.28 10.70 -13.13
CA ASN A 73 -34.67 11.88 -13.76
C ASN A 73 -34.38 11.70 -15.26
N PHE A 74 -34.40 10.49 -15.83
CA PHE A 74 -34.24 10.23 -17.26
C PHE A 74 -35.45 10.76 -18.05
N PHE A 75 -36.65 10.78 -17.46
CA PHE A 75 -37.81 11.45 -18.07
C PHE A 75 -37.66 12.98 -18.09
N SER A 76 -36.92 13.55 -17.14
CA SER A 76 -36.46 14.96 -17.14
C SER A 76 -35.24 15.18 -18.06
N GLY A 77 -34.55 14.11 -18.48
CA GLY A 77 -33.41 14.15 -19.39
C GLY A 77 -33.76 14.58 -20.82
N LEU A 78 -34.98 14.28 -21.28
CA LEU A 78 -35.48 14.77 -22.58
C LEU A 78 -35.68 16.30 -22.60
N THR A 79 -35.98 16.92 -21.44
CA THR A 79 -36.04 18.38 -21.29
C THR A 79 -34.66 19.03 -21.13
N HIS A 80 -33.64 18.29 -20.67
CA HIS A 80 -32.27 18.80 -20.49
C HIS A 80 -31.39 18.75 -21.76
N ILE A 81 -31.70 17.87 -22.72
CA ILE A 81 -31.00 17.85 -24.03
C ILE A 81 -31.28 19.15 -24.83
N PHE A 82 -32.43 19.79 -24.60
CA PHE A 82 -32.77 21.10 -25.17
C PHE A 82 -32.27 22.30 -24.33
N GLY A 83 -31.64 22.05 -23.17
CA GLY A 83 -31.30 23.09 -22.20
C GLY A 83 -30.02 22.80 -21.45
N LYS A 84 -28.90 23.26 -22.02
CA LYS A 84 -27.60 23.59 -21.38
C LYS A 84 -26.85 22.41 -20.74
N ASN A 85 -25.66 22.16 -21.28
CA ASN A 85 -24.67 21.18 -20.84
C ASN A 85 -24.29 21.35 -19.35
N SER A 86 -24.87 20.54 -18.47
CA SER A 86 -24.41 20.36 -17.09
C SER A 86 -23.42 19.20 -17.03
N GLN A 87 -22.15 19.52 -16.74
CA GLN A 87 -21.12 18.53 -16.48
C GLN A 87 -21.49 17.70 -15.24
N GLU A 88 -21.44 16.37 -15.35
CA GLU A 88 -21.62 15.45 -14.22
C GLU A 88 -20.48 15.64 -13.22
N HIS A 89 -20.70 16.49 -12.22
CA HIS A 89 -19.85 16.56 -11.05
C HIS A 89 -20.16 15.33 -10.17
N VAL A 90 -19.36 14.28 -10.28
CA VAL A 90 -19.41 13.14 -9.35
C VAL A 90 -19.01 13.64 -7.95
N VAL A 91 -20.00 14.03 -7.15
CA VAL A 91 -19.81 14.32 -5.74
C VAL A 91 -19.56 13.00 -5.04
N VAL A 92 -18.29 12.66 -4.80
CA VAL A 92 -17.95 11.62 -3.82
C VAL A 92 -18.51 12.09 -2.48
N ASN A 93 -19.50 11.38 -1.98
CA ASN A 93 -20.13 11.65 -0.70
C ASN A 93 -19.29 11.00 0.40
N GLU A 94 -18.81 11.79 1.36
CA GLU A 94 -17.95 11.33 2.45
C GLU A 94 -18.57 10.17 3.23
N LYS A 95 -19.90 10.19 3.36
CA LYS A 95 -20.65 9.13 4.05
C LYS A 95 -20.48 7.76 3.37
N ASP A 96 -20.59 7.72 2.06
CA ASP A 96 -20.47 6.47 1.30
C ASP A 96 -19.04 5.92 1.35
N LEU A 97 -18.04 6.81 1.38
CA LEU A 97 -16.63 6.44 1.54
C LEU A 97 -16.38 5.78 2.89
N GLU A 98 -16.94 6.34 3.97
CA GLU A 98 -16.77 5.78 5.30
C GLU A 98 -17.47 4.42 5.44
N ASP A 99 -18.69 4.30 4.92
CA ASP A 99 -19.42 3.03 4.88
C ASP A 99 -18.63 1.96 4.08
N ALA A 100 -18.03 2.34 2.95
CA ALA A 100 -17.18 1.45 2.15
C ALA A 100 -15.90 1.00 2.89
N LYS A 101 -15.23 1.90 3.63
CA LYS A 101 -14.06 1.56 4.45
C LYS A 101 -14.43 0.57 5.55
N VAL A 102 -15.58 0.75 6.20
CA VAL A 102 -16.08 -0.15 7.24
C VAL A 102 -16.35 -1.54 6.65
N GLU A 103 -17.02 -1.62 5.50
CA GLU A 103 -17.27 -2.90 4.83
C GLU A 103 -15.97 -3.61 4.44
N LEU A 104 -15.02 -2.89 3.84
CA LEU A 104 -13.71 -3.43 3.48
C LEU A 104 -12.96 -3.97 4.71
N ARG A 105 -12.96 -3.22 5.82
CA ARG A 105 -12.35 -3.67 7.08
C ARG A 105 -12.99 -4.95 7.60
N ASN A 106 -14.32 -5.04 7.57
CA ASN A 106 -15.02 -6.25 7.98
C ASN A 106 -14.62 -7.47 7.13
N ARG A 107 -14.49 -7.29 5.80
CA ARG A 107 -14.01 -8.35 4.90
C ARG A 107 -12.58 -8.78 5.22
N ILE A 108 -11.68 -7.82 5.46
CA ILE A 108 -10.30 -8.10 5.86
C ILE A 108 -10.27 -8.92 7.16
N GLN A 109 -11.04 -8.52 8.17
CA GLN A 109 -11.10 -9.24 9.45
C GLN A 109 -11.64 -10.67 9.28
N ALA A 110 -12.64 -10.88 8.43
CA ALA A 110 -13.15 -12.22 8.14
C ALA A 110 -12.08 -13.11 7.49
N VAL A 111 -11.30 -12.57 6.55
CA VAL A 111 -10.19 -13.29 5.91
C VAL A 111 -9.08 -13.59 6.92
N LEU A 112 -8.69 -12.62 7.75
CA LEU A 112 -7.68 -12.81 8.78
C LEU A 112 -8.10 -13.85 9.82
N GLY A 113 -9.36 -13.82 10.26
CA GLY A 113 -9.91 -14.83 11.17
C GLY A 113 -9.90 -16.24 10.55
N GLY A 114 -10.20 -16.35 9.25
CA GLY A 114 -10.10 -17.62 8.52
C GLY A 114 -8.66 -18.13 8.42
N LEU A 115 -7.70 -17.25 8.09
CA LEU A 115 -6.28 -17.61 8.05
C LEU A 115 -5.77 -18.03 9.43
N GLN A 116 -6.18 -17.34 10.49
CA GLN A 116 -5.80 -17.67 11.86
C GLN A 116 -6.30 -19.05 12.29
N GLN A 117 -7.50 -19.46 11.86
CA GLN A 117 -8.01 -20.82 12.08
C GLN A 117 -7.16 -21.89 11.38
N CYS A 118 -6.55 -21.54 10.24
CA CYS A 118 -5.58 -22.39 9.56
C CYS A 118 -4.16 -22.33 10.14
N GLY A 119 -3.96 -21.61 11.26
CA GLY A 119 -2.65 -21.41 11.88
C GLY A 119 -1.74 -20.41 11.15
N VAL A 120 -2.27 -19.68 10.16
CA VAL A 120 -1.53 -18.67 9.40
C VAL A 120 -1.86 -17.30 9.97
N GLN A 121 -0.85 -16.58 10.45
CA GLN A 121 -1.00 -15.19 10.88
C GLN A 121 -0.78 -14.26 9.69
N GLY A 122 -1.71 -13.32 9.50
CA GLY A 122 -1.61 -12.27 8.51
C GLY A 122 -1.76 -10.90 9.16
N VAL A 123 -1.16 -9.88 8.54
CA VAL A 123 -1.27 -8.49 8.98
C VAL A 123 -1.75 -7.66 7.78
N PRO A 124 -2.77 -6.79 7.95
CA PRO A 124 -3.18 -5.89 6.88
C PRO A 124 -2.10 -4.82 6.66
N LEU A 125 -1.73 -4.62 5.39
CA LEU A 125 -0.70 -3.64 5.05
C LEU A 125 -1.24 -2.21 5.16
N ALA A 126 -0.47 -1.34 5.80
CA ALA A 126 -0.69 0.10 5.81
C ALA A 126 -0.36 0.71 4.45
N THR A 127 -0.81 1.96 4.21
CA THR A 127 -0.49 2.72 2.99
C THR A 127 1.01 2.73 2.70
N GLN A 128 1.80 2.85 3.76
CA GLN A 128 3.25 2.88 3.71
C GLN A 128 3.84 1.59 3.13
N GLU A 129 3.46 0.46 3.71
CA GLU A 129 3.92 -0.86 3.28
C GLU A 129 3.40 -1.21 1.88
N LEU A 130 2.22 -0.70 1.50
CA LEU A 130 1.70 -0.83 0.14
C LEU A 130 2.55 -0.05 -0.87
N ILE A 131 2.94 1.18 -0.56
CA ILE A 131 3.80 1.98 -1.45
C ILE A 131 5.14 1.27 -1.65
N GLU A 132 5.76 0.81 -0.57
CA GLU A 132 7.01 0.02 -0.64
C GLU A 132 6.82 -1.24 -1.48
N LEU A 133 5.74 -1.99 -1.24
CA LEU A 133 5.41 -3.17 -2.03
C LEU A 133 5.29 -2.86 -3.53
N TYR A 134 4.61 -1.76 -3.90
CA TYR A 134 4.48 -1.37 -5.30
C TYR A 134 5.81 -0.90 -5.88
N TYR A 135 6.56 -0.08 -5.15
CA TYR A 135 7.88 0.38 -5.57
C TYR A 135 8.81 -0.79 -5.85
N ASP A 136 8.86 -1.75 -4.93
CA ASP A 136 9.64 -2.97 -5.03
C ASP A 136 9.22 -3.85 -6.21
N PHE A 137 7.92 -3.98 -6.44
CA PHE A 137 7.38 -4.80 -7.50
C PHE A 137 7.68 -4.23 -8.90
N TYR A 138 7.60 -2.90 -9.04
CA TYR A 138 7.88 -2.23 -10.31
C TYR A 138 9.38 -1.99 -10.55
N ASN A 139 10.22 -2.00 -9.50
CA ASN A 139 11.65 -1.69 -9.60
C ASN A 139 12.55 -2.76 -8.94
N PRO A 140 12.53 -4.02 -9.40
CA PRO A 140 13.22 -5.12 -8.73
C PRO A 140 14.76 -4.95 -8.65
N ASP A 141 15.37 -4.27 -9.63
CA ASP A 141 16.83 -4.08 -9.70
C ASP A 141 17.36 -2.96 -8.79
N THR A 142 16.54 -1.94 -8.50
CA THR A 142 16.94 -0.78 -7.66
C THR A 142 16.42 -0.91 -6.24
N ALA A 143 15.23 -1.47 -6.03
CA ALA A 143 14.60 -1.61 -4.71
C ALA A 143 15.47 -2.38 -3.70
N THR A 144 16.17 -3.42 -4.16
CA THR A 144 17.09 -4.19 -3.31
C THR A 144 18.28 -3.38 -2.78
N ARG A 145 18.63 -2.28 -3.46
CA ARG A 145 19.74 -1.40 -3.10
C ARG A 145 19.28 -0.09 -2.45
N GLN A 146 18.04 0.33 -2.69
CA GLN A 146 17.46 1.58 -2.20
C GLN A 146 16.19 1.27 -1.40
N GLN A 147 16.39 0.79 -0.17
CA GLN A 147 15.27 0.69 0.78
C GLN A 147 14.78 2.09 1.10
N LEU A 148 13.48 2.33 0.90
CA LEU A 148 12.83 3.58 1.27
C LEU A 148 12.70 3.60 2.81
N LYS A 149 13.68 4.18 3.51
CA LYS A 149 13.72 4.12 4.99
C LYS A 149 12.96 5.26 5.68
N ASN A 150 12.79 6.40 5.01
CA ASN A 150 12.15 7.60 5.58
C ASN A 150 11.11 8.15 4.61
N PHE A 151 9.84 7.90 4.89
CA PHE A 151 8.72 8.40 4.07
C PHE A 151 8.11 9.70 4.59
N ASP A 152 8.44 10.11 5.82
CA ASP A 152 8.09 11.45 6.31
C ASP A 152 8.66 12.55 5.39
N ASP A 153 9.77 12.26 4.69
CA ASP A 153 10.40 13.15 3.71
C ASP A 153 9.83 12.98 2.28
N ILE A 154 9.10 11.89 1.99
CA ILE A 154 8.49 11.62 0.68
C ILE A 154 7.05 12.14 0.71
N GLY A 155 6.93 13.48 0.74
CA GLY A 155 5.65 14.15 0.67
C GLY A 155 4.97 13.92 -0.67
N VAL A 156 4.03 12.96 -0.72
CA VAL A 156 3.08 12.90 -1.82
C VAL A 156 2.00 13.94 -1.54
N SER A 157 1.65 14.76 -2.53
CA SER A 157 0.51 15.65 -2.43
C SER A 157 -0.74 14.82 -2.13
N VAL A 158 -1.23 14.91 -0.88
CA VAL A 158 -2.57 14.43 -0.55
C VAL A 158 -3.52 15.39 -1.26
N ILE A 159 -4.12 14.93 -2.37
CA ILE A 159 -5.19 15.66 -3.04
C ILE A 159 -6.42 15.55 -2.14
N THR A 160 -6.52 16.43 -1.15
CA THR A 160 -7.76 16.64 -0.43
C THR A 160 -8.73 17.38 -1.33
N LYS A 161 -10.02 17.06 -1.22
CA LYS A 161 -11.06 17.86 -1.86
C LYS A 161 -10.96 19.27 -1.30
N GLY A 162 -10.68 20.25 -2.17
CA GLY A 162 -10.60 21.64 -1.74
C GLY A 162 -11.94 22.10 -1.16
N ASP A 163 -11.93 22.65 0.05
CA ASP A 163 -13.06 23.35 0.64
C ASP A 163 -13.23 24.69 -0.06
N GLY A 164 -13.80 24.65 -1.28
CA GLY A 164 -14.01 25.84 -2.09
C GLY A 164 -15.06 25.60 -3.16
N GLN A 165 -15.81 26.64 -3.48
CA GLN A 165 -16.65 26.62 -4.68
C GLN A 165 -15.73 26.60 -5.90
N ALA A 166 -15.86 25.57 -6.74
CA ALA A 166 -15.17 25.52 -8.02
C ALA A 166 -15.51 26.79 -8.82
N PRO A 167 -14.55 27.44 -9.49
CA PRO A 167 -14.85 28.57 -10.35
C PRO A 167 -15.85 28.12 -11.41
N GLN A 168 -17.07 28.64 -11.34
CA GLN A 168 -18.12 28.39 -12.31
C GLN A 168 -18.10 29.54 -13.33
N PRO A 169 -17.42 29.40 -14.49
CA PRO A 169 -17.22 30.48 -15.46
C PRO A 169 -18.51 31.00 -16.12
N HIS A 170 -19.68 30.49 -15.71
CA HIS A 170 -20.97 30.79 -16.31
C HIS A 170 -22.00 31.38 -15.33
N LEU A 171 -21.66 31.60 -14.05
CA LEU A 171 -22.58 32.23 -13.08
C LEU A 171 -22.35 33.74 -12.89
N GLU A 172 -21.23 34.30 -13.32
CA GLU A 172 -20.93 35.74 -13.13
C GLU A 172 -21.64 36.67 -14.14
N LYS A 173 -22.37 36.14 -15.12
CA LYS A 173 -22.99 36.95 -16.19
C LYS A 173 -24.37 37.55 -15.86
N GLU A 174 -24.96 37.29 -14.69
CA GLU A 174 -26.32 37.76 -14.36
C GLU A 174 -26.42 38.83 -13.26
N LEU A 175 -25.31 39.52 -12.93
CA LEU A 175 -25.39 40.73 -12.10
C LEU A 175 -25.02 41.97 -12.93
N LYS A 176 -26.00 42.48 -13.66
CA LYS A 176 -26.06 43.87 -14.10
C LYS A 176 -27.49 44.38 -14.13
#